data_AF-A0A2T4UDL3-F1
#
_entry.id   AF-A0A2T4UDL3-F1
#
_cell.length_a   1.000
_cell.length_b   1.000
_cell.length_c   1.000
_cell.angle_alpha   90.00
_cell.angle_beta   90.00
_cell.angle_gamma   90.00
#
_symmetry.space_group_name_H-M   'P 1'
#
loop_
_entity.id
_entity.type
_entity.pdbx_description
1 polymer ?
#
loop_
_entity_poly.entity_id
_entity_poly.type
_entity_poly.pdbx_seq_one_letter_code
_entity_poly.pdbx_strand_id
1 'polypeptide(L)'
;MKPGAVGLDLKDVSEAALKTRYCAQMMAAGCVLASTAPDDFRRRVLARPVLVYCHEFIRWARRAKNELRSATGDRETVGRIARALNDLEQRDWGDYEEIRHRIAAHRQTIAPDSVDALTARASMWSDLSDDALRILAEDARDIWNDIAAVSGVPRLESFPPIDPALQTAIDSHGYEPVPSGVVVGSGSFDSTRPDAVLATQGGDLGEQNRQLVDAVRNVRTLSQLWAAVNGYEPFWRVVLGATVTETCTLLDLLFEAPVTGLGHQQPALLALLERDLPCSLAIKVLSDARDSLEVSALAHVRDLRNRAGAHVDDKAALREISSLLAGFEPDKLNTVLDACFAAITSAANVELALRPILLHDAVMPGLSQVDRPETPPYGSA
;
A
#
# COMPACT_ATOMS: atom_id res chain seq x y z
N MET A 1 3.65 -31.37 -21.32
CA MET A 1 3.12 -32.23 -20.24
C MET A 1 2.03 -31.42 -19.56
N LYS A 2 0.75 -31.80 -19.68
CA LYS A 2 -0.36 -31.07 -19.06
C LYS A 2 -0.36 -31.37 -17.55
N PRO A 3 -0.41 -30.37 -16.66
CA PRO A 3 -0.64 -30.62 -15.24
C PRO A 3 -2.06 -31.18 -15.09
N GLY A 4 -2.18 -32.31 -14.41
CA GLY A 4 -3.47 -32.94 -14.12
C GLY A 4 -4.30 -32.02 -13.22
N ALA A 5 -5.42 -31.53 -13.74
CA ALA A 5 -6.45 -30.89 -12.95
C ALA A 5 -7.13 -31.97 -12.09
N VAL A 6 -6.71 -32.07 -10.82
CA VAL A 6 -7.53 -32.71 -9.79
C VAL A 6 -8.71 -31.76 -9.55
N GLY A 7 -9.84 -32.07 -10.18
CA GLY A 7 -11.10 -31.37 -9.95
C GLY A 7 -11.61 -31.66 -8.54
N LEU A 8 -11.16 -30.86 -7.57
CA LEU A 8 -11.92 -30.66 -6.34
C LEU A 8 -13.18 -29.90 -6.73
N ASP A 9 -14.36 -30.49 -6.48
CA ASP A 9 -15.63 -29.78 -6.64
C ASP A 9 -15.67 -28.66 -5.59
N LEU A 10 -15.28 -27.45 -6.01
CA LEU A 10 -15.15 -26.25 -5.15
C LEU A 10 -16.47 -25.81 -4.50
N LYS A 11 -17.59 -26.49 -4.79
CA LYS A 11 -18.93 -26.17 -4.25
C LYS A 11 -19.04 -26.38 -2.74
N ASP A 12 -18.19 -27.21 -2.14
CA ASP A 12 -18.25 -27.53 -0.71
C ASP A 12 -17.17 -26.81 0.13
N VAL A 13 -16.34 -25.96 -0.49
CA VAL A 13 -15.29 -25.25 0.22
C VAL A 13 -15.84 -23.96 0.85
N SER A 14 -15.57 -23.78 2.14
CA SER A 14 -15.87 -22.55 2.87
C SER A 14 -15.35 -21.31 2.15
N GLU A 15 -16.24 -20.33 1.93
CA GLU A 15 -15.90 -19.02 1.38
C GLU A 15 -14.88 -18.29 2.28
N ALA A 16 -15.00 -18.44 3.60
CA ALA A 16 -14.03 -17.87 4.54
C ALA A 16 -12.64 -18.51 4.39
N ALA A 17 -12.56 -19.82 4.16
CA ALA A 17 -11.29 -20.50 3.88
C ALA A 17 -10.67 -20.03 2.56
N LEU A 18 -11.47 -19.87 1.50
CA LEU A 18 -11.00 -19.34 0.21
C LEU A 18 -10.44 -17.92 0.35
N LYS A 19 -11.14 -17.02 1.05
CA LYS A 19 -10.67 -15.64 1.30
C LYS A 19 -9.45 -15.60 2.20
N THR A 20 -9.34 -16.50 3.18
CA THR A 20 -8.15 -16.65 4.02
C THR A 20 -6.93 -17.01 3.17
N ARG A 21 -7.07 -18.01 2.29
CA ARG A 21 -6.02 -18.41 1.35
C ARG A 21 -5.62 -17.27 0.42
N TYR A 22 -6.60 -16.54 -0.09
CA TYR A 22 -6.36 -15.38 -0.95
C TYR A 22 -5.49 -14.35 -0.25
N CYS A 23 -5.85 -13.93 0.98
CA CYS A 23 -5.05 -12.97 1.73
C CYS A 23 -3.62 -13.49 2.01
N ALA A 24 -3.46 -14.75 2.40
CA ALA A 24 -2.13 -15.34 2.61
C ALA A 24 -1.29 -15.35 1.32
N GLN A 25 -1.90 -15.66 0.15
CA GLN A 25 -1.22 -15.56 -1.14
C GLN A 25 -0.82 -14.12 -1.48
N MET A 26 -1.67 -13.13 -1.21
CA MET A 26 -1.35 -11.73 -1.47
C MET A 26 -0.23 -11.22 -0.55
N MET A 27 -0.22 -11.62 0.73
CA MET A 27 0.87 -11.30 1.66
C MET A 27 2.20 -11.90 1.21
N ALA A 28 2.21 -13.19 0.84
CA ALA A 28 3.41 -13.85 0.33
C ALA A 28 3.93 -13.18 -0.97
N ALA A 29 3.02 -12.84 -1.88
CA ALA A 29 3.37 -12.15 -3.13
C ALA A 29 3.91 -10.73 -2.90
N GLY A 30 3.30 -9.96 -1.99
CA GLY A 30 3.77 -8.63 -1.62
C GLY A 30 5.15 -8.67 -0.95
N CYS A 31 5.38 -9.64 -0.06
CA CYS A 31 6.70 -9.86 0.56
C CYS A 31 7.78 -10.17 -0.49
N VAL A 32 7.48 -11.06 -1.44
CA VAL A 32 8.40 -11.39 -2.54
C VAL A 32 8.66 -10.17 -3.44
N LEU A 33 7.64 -9.40 -3.83
CA LEU A 33 7.83 -8.18 -4.63
C LEU A 33 8.68 -7.14 -3.90
N ALA A 34 8.47 -6.93 -2.61
CA ALA A 34 9.26 -6.00 -1.81
C ALA A 34 10.77 -6.33 -1.86
N SER A 35 11.12 -7.62 -1.90
CA SER A 35 12.52 -8.07 -2.02
C SER A 35 13.19 -7.75 -3.37
N THR A 36 12.40 -7.40 -4.39
CA THR A 36 12.91 -6.98 -5.72
C THR A 36 13.21 -5.49 -5.81
N ALA A 37 12.79 -4.70 -4.81
CA ALA A 37 12.89 -3.27 -4.90
C ALA A 37 14.35 -2.79 -4.83
N PRO A 38 14.76 -1.84 -5.69
CA PRO A 38 16.14 -1.39 -5.80
C PRO A 38 16.58 -0.49 -4.64
N ASP A 39 15.64 0.01 -3.84
CA ASP A 39 15.88 0.89 -2.71
C ASP A 39 14.83 0.72 -1.61
N ASP A 40 15.13 1.27 -0.44
CA ASP A 40 14.29 1.18 0.75
C ASP A 40 12.93 1.87 0.58
N PHE A 41 12.83 2.94 -0.22
CA PHE A 41 11.56 3.62 -0.44
C PHE A 41 10.59 2.68 -1.19
N ARG A 42 11.01 2.21 -2.37
CA ARG A 42 10.21 1.32 -3.23
C ARG A 42 9.86 0.03 -2.50
N ARG A 43 10.80 -0.52 -1.71
CA ARG A 43 10.56 -1.69 -0.85
C ARG A 43 9.41 -1.43 0.10
N ARG A 44 9.41 -0.31 0.82
CA ARG A 44 8.34 0.03 1.78
C ARG A 44 7.01 0.34 1.07
N VAL A 45 7.01 0.89 -0.15
CA VAL A 45 5.79 1.01 -0.95
C VAL A 45 5.16 -0.36 -1.21
N LEU A 46 5.98 -1.34 -1.62
CA LEU A 46 5.55 -2.71 -1.91
C LEU A 46 5.28 -3.57 -0.67
N ALA A 47 5.78 -3.14 0.48
CA ALA A 47 5.52 -3.74 1.78
C ALA A 47 4.09 -3.46 2.28
N ARG A 48 3.55 -2.28 1.99
CA ARG A 48 2.23 -1.83 2.53
C ARG A 48 1.08 -2.80 2.25
N PRO A 49 0.94 -3.41 1.05
CA PRO A 49 -0.06 -4.43 0.81
C PRO A 49 -0.01 -5.61 1.79
N VAL A 50 1.16 -6.01 2.28
CA VAL A 50 1.27 -7.09 3.28
C VAL A 50 0.50 -6.75 4.54
N LEU A 51 0.59 -5.50 5.01
CA LEU A 51 -0.17 -5.03 6.17
C LEU A 51 -1.67 -4.92 5.89
N VAL A 52 -2.04 -4.42 4.70
CA VAL A 52 -3.45 -4.35 4.30
C VAL A 52 -4.08 -5.75 4.32
N TYR A 53 -3.41 -6.72 3.71
CA TYR A 53 -3.92 -8.10 3.65
C TYR A 53 -3.77 -8.87 4.96
N CYS A 54 -2.84 -8.52 5.86
CA CYS A 54 -2.75 -9.13 7.19
C CYS A 54 -4.02 -8.91 8.01
N HIS A 55 -4.56 -7.68 7.99
CA HIS A 55 -5.82 -7.37 8.68
C HIS A 55 -7.00 -8.20 8.14
N GLU A 56 -7.14 -8.26 6.81
CA GLU A 56 -8.18 -9.07 6.18
C GLU A 56 -7.93 -10.57 6.41
N PHE A 57 -6.68 -11.02 6.41
CA PHE A 57 -6.30 -12.40 6.74
C PHE A 57 -6.80 -12.79 8.13
N ILE A 58 -6.48 -12.00 9.17
CA ILE A 58 -6.91 -12.28 10.55
C ILE A 58 -8.44 -12.37 10.62
N ARG A 59 -9.14 -11.43 9.99
CA ARG A 59 -10.61 -11.40 9.92
C ARG A 59 -11.19 -12.67 9.30
N TRP A 60 -10.69 -13.07 8.13
CA TRP A 60 -11.20 -14.24 7.40
C TRP A 60 -10.76 -15.56 8.03
N ALA A 61 -9.54 -15.65 8.54
CA ALA A 61 -9.01 -16.82 9.22
C ALA A 61 -9.80 -17.12 10.50
N ARG A 62 -10.22 -16.09 11.25
CA ARG A 62 -11.11 -16.26 12.41
C ARG A 62 -12.46 -16.85 12.02
N ARG A 63 -13.04 -16.42 10.91
CA ARG A 63 -14.29 -16.97 10.36
C ARG A 63 -14.11 -18.43 9.91
N ALA A 64 -13.08 -18.71 9.12
CA ALA A 64 -12.75 -20.07 8.66
C ALA A 64 -12.53 -21.02 9.84
N LYS A 65 -11.78 -20.60 10.86
CA LYS A 65 -11.57 -21.35 12.11
C LYS A 65 -12.90 -21.65 12.83
N ASN A 66 -13.81 -20.68 12.92
CA ASN A 66 -15.10 -20.88 13.59
C ASN A 66 -15.99 -21.87 12.83
N GLU A 67 -15.93 -21.88 11.50
CA GLU A 67 -16.62 -22.85 10.65
C GLU A 67 -16.01 -24.25 10.82
N LEU A 68 -14.68 -24.36 10.86
CA LEU A 68 -13.98 -25.62 11.16
C LEU A 68 -14.40 -26.21 12.50
N ARG A 69 -14.49 -25.38 13.55
CA ARG A 69 -14.95 -25.80 14.88
C ARG A 69 -16.33 -26.47 14.81
N SER A 70 -17.23 -25.94 14.00
CA SER A 70 -18.58 -26.48 13.82
C SER A 70 -18.59 -27.77 12.99
N ALA A 71 -17.68 -27.89 12.02
CA ALA A 71 -17.64 -29.01 11.08
C ALA A 71 -16.89 -30.25 11.61
N THR A 72 -15.71 -30.08 12.20
CA THR A 72 -14.82 -31.20 12.56
C THR A 72 -14.87 -31.58 14.04
N GLY A 73 -15.24 -30.64 14.92
CA GLY A 73 -15.16 -30.83 16.37
C GLY A 73 -13.74 -30.95 16.93
N ASP A 74 -12.70 -30.77 16.10
CA ASP A 74 -11.29 -30.86 16.50
C ASP A 74 -10.86 -29.64 17.32
N ARG A 75 -11.01 -29.77 18.65
CA ARG A 75 -10.71 -28.70 19.60
C ARG A 75 -9.22 -28.37 19.68
N GLU A 76 -8.34 -29.32 19.41
CA GLU A 76 -6.90 -29.10 19.52
C GLU A 76 -6.40 -28.23 18.36
N THR A 77 -6.73 -28.61 17.13
CA THR A 77 -6.38 -27.84 15.93
C THR A 77 -6.99 -26.44 15.97
N VAL A 78 -8.27 -26.32 16.33
CA VAL A 78 -8.94 -25.02 16.49
C VAL A 78 -8.28 -24.17 17.58
N GLY A 79 -7.85 -24.77 18.69
CA GLY A 79 -7.15 -24.09 19.77
C GLY A 79 -5.76 -23.60 19.36
N ARG A 80 -5.02 -24.40 18.58
CA ARG A 80 -3.73 -24.00 18.01
C ARG A 80 -3.87 -22.81 17.06
N ILE A 81 -4.80 -22.89 16.09
CA ILE A 81 -5.09 -21.81 15.15
C ILE A 81 -5.51 -20.53 15.88
N ALA A 82 -6.35 -20.65 16.94
CA ALA A 82 -6.78 -19.51 17.72
C ALA A 82 -5.61 -18.80 18.41
N ARG A 83 -4.66 -19.55 18.98
CA ARG A 83 -3.46 -18.96 19.61
C ARG A 83 -2.59 -18.27 18.58
N ALA A 84 -2.26 -18.94 17.47
CA ALA A 84 -1.46 -18.36 16.41
C ALA A 84 -2.08 -17.07 15.82
N LEU A 85 -3.41 -17.00 15.69
CA LEU A 85 -4.10 -15.77 15.26
C LEU A 85 -4.05 -14.65 16.29
N ASN A 86 -4.07 -14.97 17.58
CA ASN A 86 -3.91 -13.96 18.63
C ASN A 86 -2.46 -13.48 18.69
N ASP A 87 -1.49 -14.41 18.56
CA ASP A 87 -0.07 -14.08 18.52
C ASP A 87 0.23 -13.19 17.31
N LEU A 88 -0.30 -13.51 16.13
CA LEU A 88 -0.16 -12.66 14.93
C LEU A 88 -0.72 -11.25 15.14
N GLU A 89 -1.89 -11.12 15.77
CA GLU A 89 -2.55 -9.83 16.04
C GLU A 89 -1.85 -9.01 17.15
N GLN A 90 -1.30 -9.66 18.17
CA GLN A 90 -0.77 -9.03 19.39
C GLN A 90 0.75 -8.91 19.44
N ARG A 91 1.47 -9.49 18.48
CA ARG A 91 2.93 -9.48 18.48
C ARG A 91 3.44 -8.04 18.37
N ASP A 92 4.60 -7.83 19.00
CA ASP A 92 5.21 -6.51 19.19
C ASP A 92 5.81 -6.00 17.87
N TRP A 93 4.92 -5.61 16.95
CA TRP A 93 5.24 -5.13 15.62
C TRP A 93 5.36 -3.59 15.58
N GLY A 94 5.46 -2.92 16.74
CA GLY A 94 4.96 -1.56 16.89
C GLY A 94 3.43 -1.53 16.83
N ASP A 95 2.80 -0.38 16.99
CA ASP A 95 1.34 -0.25 16.92
C ASP A 95 0.87 -0.51 15.46
N TYR A 96 0.75 -1.78 15.07
CA TYR A 96 0.48 -2.23 13.70
C TYR A 96 -0.83 -1.66 13.15
N GLU A 97 -1.85 -1.54 14.00
CA GLU A 97 -3.11 -0.91 13.64
C GLU A 97 -2.89 0.58 13.31
N GLU A 98 -2.04 1.25 14.07
CA GLU A 98 -1.60 2.62 13.82
C GLU A 98 -0.78 2.73 12.52
N ILE A 99 0.19 1.85 12.24
CA ILE A 99 0.94 1.82 10.96
C ILE A 99 -0.01 1.59 9.77
N ARG A 100 -0.96 0.65 9.92
CA ARG A 100 -1.97 0.39 8.90
C ARG A 100 -2.82 1.63 8.64
N HIS A 101 -3.37 2.24 9.69
CA HIS A 101 -4.25 3.39 9.54
C HIS A 101 -3.51 4.64 9.05
N ARG A 102 -2.28 4.87 9.50
CA ARG A 102 -1.54 6.11 9.25
C ARG A 102 -0.59 6.06 8.06
N ILE A 103 -0.16 4.88 7.64
CA ILE A 103 0.78 4.72 6.52
C ILE A 103 0.22 3.81 5.43
N ALA A 104 -0.32 2.64 5.78
CA ALA A 104 -0.60 1.61 4.77
C ALA A 104 -1.95 1.77 4.03
N ALA A 105 -3.02 2.17 4.71
CA ALA A 105 -4.39 2.08 4.19
C ALA A 105 -5.16 3.40 4.13
N HIS A 106 -5.04 4.28 5.13
CA HIS A 106 -5.91 5.47 5.24
C HIS A 106 -5.16 6.80 5.31
N ARG A 107 -3.84 6.79 5.57
CA ARG A 107 -3.01 7.99 5.76
C ARG A 107 -3.57 8.97 6.78
N GLN A 108 -4.14 8.46 7.88
CA GLN A 108 -4.62 9.30 8.97
C GLN A 108 -3.50 10.17 9.55
N THR A 109 -3.84 11.41 9.88
CA THR A 109 -2.86 12.40 10.34
C THR A 109 -2.38 12.07 11.75
N ILE A 110 -1.07 12.18 11.98
CA ILE A 110 -0.47 12.29 13.31
C ILE A 110 -0.47 13.76 13.68
N ALA A 111 -0.95 14.11 14.87
CA ALA A 111 -1.16 15.49 15.34
C ALA A 111 -0.17 16.48 14.71
N PRO A 112 -0.64 17.50 13.95
CA PRO A 112 0.14 18.22 12.95
C PRO A 112 1.28 19.10 13.49
N ASP A 113 1.42 19.25 14.82
CA ASP A 113 2.16 20.38 15.41
C ASP A 113 3.42 20.01 16.22
N SER A 114 4.01 18.82 16.05
CA SER A 114 5.29 18.51 16.70
C SER A 114 6.33 17.85 15.82
N VAL A 115 7.61 18.18 16.06
CA VAL A 115 8.78 17.41 15.58
C VAL A 115 8.63 15.92 15.93
N ASP A 116 7.92 15.61 17.02
CA ASP A 116 7.61 14.25 17.44
C ASP A 116 6.69 13.53 16.44
N ALA A 117 5.76 14.23 15.77
CA ALA A 117 4.92 13.63 14.75
C ALA A 117 5.71 13.21 13.49
N LEU A 118 6.68 14.03 13.06
CA LEU A 118 7.59 13.66 11.98
C LEU A 118 8.46 12.46 12.38
N THR A 119 8.99 12.48 13.61
CA THR A 119 9.82 11.39 14.14
C THR A 119 9.02 10.09 14.27
N ALA A 120 7.77 10.16 14.74
CA ALA A 120 6.88 9.01 14.84
C ALA A 120 6.59 8.39 13.47
N ARG A 121 6.32 9.20 12.44
CA ARG A 121 6.13 8.69 11.06
C ARG A 121 7.39 8.05 10.51
N ALA A 122 8.55 8.69 10.73
CA ALA A 122 9.83 8.14 10.32
C ALA A 122 10.11 6.79 10.98
N SER A 123 9.77 6.65 12.26
CA SER A 123 9.82 5.37 12.98
C SER A 123 8.90 4.33 12.35
N MET A 124 7.61 4.66 12.15
CA MET A 124 6.65 3.73 11.56
C MET A 124 7.05 3.27 10.14
N TRP A 125 7.66 4.13 9.33
CA TRP A 125 8.25 3.71 8.04
C TRP A 125 9.46 2.79 8.24
N SER A 126 10.31 3.07 9.23
CA SER A 126 11.47 2.24 9.53
C SER A 126 11.07 0.85 10.06
N ASP A 127 9.93 0.76 10.75
CA ASP A 127 9.36 -0.49 11.26
C ASP A 127 8.86 -1.41 10.13
N LEU A 128 8.65 -0.88 8.91
CA LEU A 128 8.42 -1.66 7.68
C LEU A 128 9.72 -2.29 7.17
N SER A 129 10.32 -3.17 7.98
CA SER A 129 11.53 -3.92 7.65
C SER A 129 11.24 -5.22 6.91
N ASP A 130 12.21 -5.72 6.14
CA ASP A 130 12.10 -7.00 5.43
C ASP A 130 11.80 -8.17 6.37
N ASP A 131 12.44 -8.18 7.55
CA ASP A 131 12.19 -9.22 8.55
C ASP A 131 10.77 -9.16 9.09
N ALA A 132 10.25 -7.97 9.41
CA ALA A 132 8.87 -7.85 9.88
C ALA A 132 7.87 -8.36 8.83
N LEU A 133 8.05 -7.98 7.56
CA LEU A 133 7.18 -8.41 6.47
C LEU A 133 7.24 -9.92 6.23
N ARG A 134 8.45 -10.48 6.23
CA ARG A 134 8.66 -11.91 6.04
C ARG A 134 8.01 -12.70 7.15
N ILE A 135 8.19 -12.31 8.41
CA ILE A 135 7.58 -13.02 9.53
C ILE A 135 6.05 -12.94 9.45
N LEU A 136 5.45 -11.79 9.14
CA LEU A 136 4.00 -11.66 8.96
C LEU A 136 3.46 -12.60 7.87
N ALA A 137 4.14 -12.66 6.72
CA ALA A 137 3.74 -13.52 5.61
C ALA A 137 3.96 -15.01 5.92
N GLU A 138 5.03 -15.37 6.62
CA GLU A 138 5.33 -16.74 7.07
C GLU A 138 4.30 -17.21 8.12
N ASP A 139 4.01 -16.40 9.14
CA ASP A 139 3.00 -16.71 10.16
C ASP A 139 1.61 -16.89 9.52
N ALA A 140 1.21 -15.99 8.61
CA ALA A 140 -0.05 -16.11 7.89
C ALA A 140 -0.11 -17.38 7.02
N ARG A 141 1.00 -17.74 6.35
CA ARG A 141 1.12 -18.99 5.59
C ARG A 141 0.97 -20.20 6.50
N ASP A 142 1.61 -20.20 7.66
CA ASP A 142 1.61 -21.34 8.58
C ASP A 142 0.22 -21.54 9.21
N ILE A 143 -0.44 -20.45 9.61
CA ILE A 143 -1.85 -20.46 10.06
C ILE A 143 -2.77 -20.95 8.94
N TRP A 144 -2.58 -20.48 7.70
CA TRP A 144 -3.34 -20.99 6.57
C TRP A 144 -3.11 -22.49 6.36
N ASN A 145 -1.87 -22.95 6.45
CA ASN A 145 -1.54 -24.36 6.25
C ASN A 145 -2.15 -25.28 7.31
N ASP A 146 -2.35 -24.78 8.53
CA ASP A 146 -3.13 -25.44 9.58
C ASP A 146 -4.64 -25.52 9.22
N ILE A 147 -5.22 -24.43 8.68
CA ILE A 147 -6.61 -24.41 8.20
C ILE A 147 -6.79 -25.32 6.98
N ALA A 148 -5.83 -25.32 6.05
CA ALA A 148 -5.84 -26.09 4.81
C ALA A 148 -5.83 -27.60 5.08
N ALA A 149 -5.07 -28.04 6.09
CA ALA A 149 -4.97 -29.44 6.50
C ALA A 149 -6.33 -30.07 6.87
N VAL A 150 -7.29 -29.25 7.31
CA VAL A 150 -8.63 -29.71 7.72
C VAL A 150 -9.76 -29.27 6.78
N SER A 151 -9.53 -28.27 5.92
CA SER A 151 -10.56 -27.73 5.01
C SER A 151 -10.56 -28.36 3.60
N GLY A 152 -9.58 -29.20 3.27
CA GLY A 152 -9.47 -29.81 1.94
C GLY A 152 -9.05 -28.84 0.83
N VAL A 153 -8.62 -27.63 1.19
CA VAL A 153 -8.09 -26.63 0.26
C VAL A 153 -6.58 -26.78 0.15
N PRO A 154 -5.96 -26.55 -1.03
CA PRO A 154 -4.52 -26.65 -1.19
C PRO A 154 -3.73 -25.74 -0.23
N ARG A 155 -2.71 -26.34 0.40
CA ARG A 155 -1.70 -25.64 1.22
C ARG A 155 -0.89 -24.65 0.38
N LEU A 156 -0.35 -23.64 1.05
CA LEU A 156 0.63 -22.71 0.50
C LEU A 156 2.01 -23.15 1.03
N GLU A 157 2.63 -24.14 0.36
CA GLU A 157 3.89 -24.76 0.82
C GLU A 157 5.11 -23.83 0.68
N SER A 158 5.06 -22.89 -0.26
CA SER A 158 6.12 -21.92 -0.50
C SER A 158 5.55 -20.59 -0.98
N PHE A 159 6.34 -19.53 -0.86
CA PHE A 159 6.01 -18.25 -1.47
C PHE A 159 6.08 -18.36 -2.99
N PRO A 160 5.27 -17.58 -3.73
CA PRO A 160 5.31 -17.62 -5.19
C PRO A 160 6.72 -17.24 -5.68
N PRO A 161 7.37 -18.07 -6.50
CA PRO A 161 8.70 -17.75 -7.01
C PRO A 161 8.61 -16.62 -8.06
N ILE A 162 9.67 -15.83 -8.16
CA ILE A 162 9.88 -14.96 -9.32
C ILE A 162 10.60 -15.78 -10.38
N ASP A 163 9.92 -16.05 -11.50
CA ASP A 163 10.58 -16.70 -12.63
C ASP A 163 11.54 -15.72 -13.35
N PRO A 164 12.53 -16.22 -14.11
CA PRO A 164 13.52 -15.36 -14.76
C PRO A 164 12.94 -14.34 -15.75
N ALA A 165 11.79 -14.64 -16.37
CA ALA A 165 11.15 -13.71 -17.30
C ALA A 165 10.51 -12.54 -16.54
N LEU A 166 9.83 -12.82 -15.43
CA LEU A 166 9.32 -11.79 -14.52
C LEU A 166 10.47 -10.95 -13.94
N GLN A 167 11.55 -11.57 -13.48
CA GLN A 167 12.71 -10.83 -12.96
C GLN A 167 13.27 -9.87 -14.03
N THR A 168 13.44 -10.36 -15.26
CA THR A 168 13.90 -9.52 -16.39
C THR A 168 12.95 -8.35 -16.66
N ALA A 169 11.64 -8.58 -16.59
CA ALA A 169 10.64 -7.53 -16.77
C ALA A 169 10.70 -6.48 -15.66
N ILE A 170 10.86 -6.90 -14.40
CA ILE A 170 11.03 -6.01 -13.25
C ILE A 170 12.32 -5.20 -13.38
N ASP A 171 13.44 -5.83 -13.74
CA ASP A 171 14.72 -5.15 -13.87
C ASP A 171 14.73 -4.13 -15.02
N SER A 172 14.01 -4.43 -16.11
CA SER A 172 13.98 -3.58 -17.31
C SER A 172 12.98 -2.42 -17.22
N HIS A 173 11.84 -2.63 -16.54
CA HIS A 173 10.69 -1.74 -16.62
C HIS A 173 9.96 -1.52 -15.28
N GLY A 174 10.33 -2.25 -14.23
CA GLY A 174 9.60 -2.23 -12.96
C GLY A 174 9.80 -0.96 -12.15
N TYR A 175 10.92 -0.25 -12.34
CA TYR A 175 11.29 0.91 -11.53
C TYR A 175 11.98 2.00 -12.36
N GLU A 176 11.61 3.26 -12.12
CA GLU A 176 12.40 4.41 -12.54
C GLU A 176 13.81 4.35 -11.91
N PRO A 177 14.87 4.76 -12.61
CA PRO A 177 16.21 4.85 -12.05
C PRO A 177 16.23 5.69 -10.77
N VAL A 178 16.95 5.23 -9.75
CA VAL A 178 17.17 5.99 -8.53
C VAL A 178 18.04 7.21 -8.89
N PRO A 179 17.62 8.45 -8.55
CA PRO A 179 18.43 9.62 -8.83
C PRO A 179 19.79 9.53 -8.13
N SER A 180 20.87 9.87 -8.84
CA SER A 180 22.20 9.96 -8.25
C SER A 180 22.42 11.37 -7.66
N GLY A 181 22.59 11.48 -6.35
CA GLY A 181 22.94 12.73 -5.66
C GLY A 181 22.06 13.02 -4.45
N VAL A 182 22.27 14.17 -3.82
CA VAL A 182 21.42 14.59 -2.70
C VAL A 182 20.08 15.07 -3.23
N VAL A 183 18.99 14.48 -2.77
CA VAL A 183 17.63 14.86 -3.16
C VAL A 183 17.01 15.83 -2.15
N VAL A 184 16.16 16.74 -2.61
CA VAL A 184 15.18 17.42 -1.74
C VAL A 184 13.89 16.63 -1.82
N GLY A 185 13.26 16.39 -0.67
CA GLY A 185 11.97 15.73 -0.61
C GLY A 185 11.11 16.30 0.49
N SER A 186 9.80 16.16 0.33
CA SER A 186 8.80 16.55 1.34
C SER A 186 7.89 15.39 1.74
N GLY A 187 8.28 14.14 1.43
CA GLY A 187 7.56 12.95 1.85
C GLY A 187 7.95 12.51 3.26
N SER A 188 7.11 11.66 3.88
CA SER A 188 7.40 11.11 5.22
C SER A 188 8.68 10.27 5.25
N PHE A 189 9.00 9.61 4.14
CA PHE A 189 10.16 8.73 4.07
C PHE A 189 11.47 9.50 3.92
N ASP A 190 11.44 10.72 3.38
CA ASP A 190 12.66 11.48 3.06
C ASP A 190 13.46 11.83 4.32
N SER A 191 12.84 11.88 5.50
CA SER A 191 13.54 12.06 6.77
C SER A 191 14.38 10.84 7.19
N THR A 192 14.16 9.66 6.59
CA THR A 192 14.89 8.42 6.91
C THR A 192 16.05 8.15 5.97
N ARG A 193 16.17 8.94 4.90
CA ARG A 193 17.14 8.75 3.84
C ARG A 193 18.48 9.43 4.16
N PRO A 194 19.63 8.74 3.99
CA PRO A 194 20.93 9.36 4.17
C PRO A 194 21.27 10.36 3.04
N ASP A 195 20.59 10.25 1.89
CA ASP A 195 20.81 11.03 0.68
C ASP A 195 19.74 12.11 0.45
N ALA A 196 18.90 12.43 1.45
CA ALA A 196 17.82 13.41 1.30
C ALA A 196 17.89 14.57 2.29
N VAL A 197 17.44 15.74 1.83
CA VAL A 197 17.13 16.91 2.64
C VAL A 197 15.62 17.07 2.70
N LEU A 198 15.06 17.02 3.90
CA LEU A 198 13.63 17.20 4.12
C LEU A 198 13.26 18.69 4.03
N ALA A 199 12.31 19.02 3.15
CA ALA A 199 11.70 20.34 3.04
C ALA A 199 10.20 20.23 3.33
N THR A 200 9.80 20.46 4.59
CA THR A 200 8.40 20.43 5.00
C THR A 200 7.88 21.83 5.29
N GLN A 201 6.68 22.13 4.80
CA GLN A 201 5.87 23.25 5.28
C GLN A 201 5.19 22.83 6.59
N GLY A 202 5.00 23.77 7.53
CA GLY A 202 4.26 23.53 8.77
C GLY A 202 2.74 23.71 8.61
N GLY A 203 1.98 23.24 9.61
CA GLY A 203 0.52 23.34 9.67
C GLY A 203 -0.22 22.36 8.76
N ASP A 204 -1.55 22.41 8.77
CA ASP A 204 -2.43 21.48 8.06
C ASP A 204 -2.12 21.38 6.56
N LEU A 205 -1.88 22.52 5.87
CA LEU A 205 -1.54 22.54 4.45
C LEU A 205 -0.20 21.84 4.16
N GLY A 206 0.79 22.03 5.03
CA GLY A 206 2.08 21.36 4.90
C GLY A 206 1.99 19.85 5.09
N GLU A 207 1.19 19.41 6.06
CA GLU A 207 0.89 18.00 6.27
C GLU A 207 0.14 17.38 5.08
N GLN A 208 -0.83 18.10 4.51
CA GLN A 208 -1.56 17.65 3.33
C GLN A 208 -0.63 17.52 2.11
N ASN A 209 0.25 18.50 1.89
CA ASN A 209 1.27 18.44 0.84
C ASN A 209 2.16 17.20 1.01
N ARG A 210 2.60 16.91 2.24
CA ARG A 210 3.43 15.75 2.57
C ARG A 210 2.72 14.43 2.24
N GLN A 211 1.42 14.31 2.56
CA GLN A 211 0.63 13.12 2.24
C GLN A 211 0.42 12.95 0.74
N LEU A 212 0.18 14.06 0.02
CA LEU A 212 0.08 14.05 -1.44
C LEU A 212 1.38 13.61 -2.11
N VAL A 213 2.54 14.06 -1.63
CA VAL A 213 3.84 13.59 -2.14
C VAL A 213 4.01 12.09 -1.95
N ASP A 214 3.71 11.57 -0.76
CA ASP A 214 3.79 10.14 -0.51
C ASP A 214 2.83 9.35 -1.42
N ALA A 215 1.59 9.84 -1.62
CA ALA A 215 0.62 9.19 -2.49
C ALA A 215 1.08 9.21 -3.96
N VAL A 216 1.57 10.35 -4.46
CA VAL A 216 2.13 10.51 -5.81
C VAL A 216 3.28 9.54 -6.04
N ARG A 217 4.26 9.48 -5.14
CA ARG A 217 5.42 8.59 -5.29
C ARG A 217 5.03 7.12 -5.23
N ASN A 218 4.07 6.77 -4.38
CA ASN A 218 3.56 5.41 -4.28
C ASN A 218 2.83 4.99 -5.55
N VAL A 219 1.91 5.82 -6.07
CA VAL A 219 1.21 5.57 -7.34
C VAL A 219 2.21 5.39 -8.48
N ARG A 220 3.22 6.27 -8.60
CA ARG A 220 4.24 6.18 -9.66
C ARG A 220 5.01 4.86 -9.59
N THR A 221 5.48 4.50 -8.39
CA THR A 221 6.18 3.23 -8.15
C THR A 221 5.31 2.03 -8.55
N LEU A 222 4.05 2.01 -8.12
CA LEU A 222 3.14 0.90 -8.40
C LEU A 222 2.73 0.84 -9.89
N SER A 223 2.53 1.99 -10.54
CA SER A 223 2.16 2.06 -11.96
C SER A 223 3.28 1.59 -12.89
N GLN A 224 4.55 1.85 -12.54
CA GLN A 224 5.70 1.30 -13.27
C GLN A 224 5.76 -0.22 -13.12
N LEU A 225 5.66 -0.70 -11.88
CA LEU A 225 5.72 -2.13 -11.60
C LEU A 225 4.55 -2.89 -12.24
N TRP A 226 3.38 -2.26 -12.34
CA TRP A 226 2.19 -2.87 -12.94
C TRP A 226 2.47 -3.40 -14.36
N ALA A 227 3.16 -2.62 -15.20
CA ALA A 227 3.51 -3.07 -16.55
C ALA A 227 4.40 -4.32 -16.54
N ALA A 228 5.35 -4.41 -15.59
CA ALA A 228 6.26 -5.54 -15.46
C ALA A 228 5.59 -6.81 -14.94
N VAL A 229 4.64 -6.67 -13.99
CA VAL A 229 3.96 -7.82 -13.37
C VAL A 229 2.70 -8.25 -14.12
N ASN A 230 2.27 -7.54 -15.17
CA ASN A 230 1.05 -7.85 -15.90
C ASN A 230 1.07 -9.29 -16.46
N GLY A 231 0.05 -10.07 -16.15
CA GLY A 231 -0.04 -11.49 -16.53
C GLY A 231 0.71 -12.46 -15.60
N TYR A 232 1.44 -11.96 -14.59
CA TYR A 232 2.13 -12.77 -13.59
C TYR A 232 1.34 -12.81 -12.28
N GLU A 233 0.49 -13.82 -12.13
CA GLU A 233 -0.24 -14.08 -10.88
C GLU A 233 0.65 -14.78 -9.85
N PRO A 234 0.53 -14.48 -8.54
CA PRO A 234 -0.37 -13.52 -7.89
C PRO A 234 0.10 -12.05 -7.86
N PHE A 235 1.29 -11.75 -8.38
CA PHE A 235 1.95 -10.44 -8.26
C PHE A 235 1.13 -9.30 -8.85
N TRP A 236 0.53 -9.54 -10.03
CA TRP A 236 -0.33 -8.59 -10.69
C TRP A 236 -1.50 -8.11 -9.80
N ARG A 237 -2.16 -9.01 -9.06
CA ARG A 237 -3.28 -8.64 -8.17
C ARG A 237 -2.84 -7.73 -7.04
N VAL A 238 -1.68 -8.01 -6.45
CA VAL A 238 -1.12 -7.18 -5.37
C VAL A 238 -0.86 -5.77 -5.88
N VAL A 239 -0.19 -5.65 -7.03
CA VAL A 239 0.13 -4.34 -7.60
C VAL A 239 -1.12 -3.60 -8.05
N LEU A 240 -2.08 -4.27 -8.68
CA LEU A 240 -3.35 -3.66 -9.08
C LEU A 240 -4.15 -3.18 -7.87
N GLY A 241 -4.33 -4.03 -6.86
CA GLY A 241 -5.05 -3.70 -5.63
C GLY A 241 -4.41 -2.53 -4.89
N ALA A 242 -3.08 -2.49 -4.83
CA ALA A 242 -2.33 -1.38 -4.25
C ALA A 242 -2.49 -0.08 -5.06
N THR A 243 -2.36 -0.15 -6.39
CA THR A 243 -2.47 1.02 -7.29
C THR A 243 -3.85 1.66 -7.19
N VAL A 244 -4.90 0.84 -7.21
CA VAL A 244 -6.30 1.30 -7.06
C VAL A 244 -6.53 1.94 -5.68
N THR A 245 -5.94 1.37 -4.63
CA THR A 245 -6.05 1.90 -3.26
C THR A 245 -5.36 3.26 -3.14
N GLU A 246 -4.15 3.40 -3.67
CA GLU A 246 -3.43 4.67 -3.69
C GLU A 246 -4.10 5.71 -4.58
N THR A 247 -4.69 5.30 -5.70
CA THR A 247 -5.43 6.21 -6.59
C THR A 247 -6.64 6.81 -5.88
N CYS A 248 -7.42 5.98 -5.17
CA CYS A 248 -8.51 6.48 -4.35
C CYS A 248 -8.02 7.38 -3.21
N THR A 249 -6.88 7.05 -2.61
CA THR A 249 -6.27 7.88 -1.56
C THR A 249 -5.88 9.25 -2.13
N LEU A 250 -5.26 9.30 -3.31
CA LEU A 250 -4.90 10.53 -4.00
C LEU A 250 -6.12 11.40 -4.31
N LEU A 251 -7.20 10.77 -4.81
CA LEU A 251 -8.48 11.45 -5.04
C LEU A 251 -9.04 12.06 -3.76
N ASP A 252 -9.12 11.26 -2.69
CA ASP A 252 -9.71 11.68 -1.42
C ASP A 252 -8.87 12.81 -0.78
N LEU A 253 -7.54 12.78 -0.92
CA LEU A 253 -6.63 13.86 -0.50
C LEU A 253 -6.79 15.15 -1.33
N LEU A 254 -7.16 15.07 -2.61
CA LEU A 254 -7.31 16.26 -3.46
C LEU A 254 -8.69 16.91 -3.32
N PHE A 255 -9.75 16.12 -3.39
CA PHE A 255 -11.11 16.59 -3.70
C PHE A 255 -12.19 16.26 -2.66
N GLU A 256 -11.83 15.58 -1.56
CA GLU A 256 -12.68 15.03 -0.48
C GLU A 256 -13.14 13.58 -0.66
N ALA A 257 -13.18 12.86 0.47
CA ALA A 257 -13.88 11.60 0.61
C ALA A 257 -15.41 11.85 0.65
N PRO A 258 -16.24 11.04 -0.04
CA PRO A 258 -17.66 11.03 0.26
C PRO A 258 -17.84 10.61 1.73
N VAL A 259 -18.49 11.48 2.50
CA VAL A 259 -18.69 11.36 3.95
C VAL A 259 -19.22 9.96 4.33
N THR A 260 -18.34 9.10 4.82
CA THR A 260 -18.72 7.86 5.51
C THR A 260 -18.12 7.81 6.90
N GLY A 261 -18.70 8.62 7.80
CA GLY A 261 -18.97 8.26 9.20
C GLY A 261 -17.86 7.77 10.14
N LEU A 262 -16.59 7.74 9.77
CA LEU A 262 -15.49 7.33 10.64
C LEU A 262 -14.56 8.51 10.90
N GLY A 263 -14.42 8.86 12.18
CA GLY A 263 -13.79 10.08 12.65
C GLY A 263 -12.32 10.24 12.26
N HIS A 264 -11.91 11.51 12.16
CA HIS A 264 -10.54 12.00 11.94
C HIS A 264 -9.94 11.77 10.55
N GLN A 265 -10.69 12.04 9.48
CA GLN A 265 -10.10 12.32 8.17
C GLN A 265 -9.74 13.81 8.09
N GLN A 266 -8.53 14.13 7.64
CA GLN A 266 -8.15 15.52 7.38
C GLN A 266 -8.96 16.09 6.20
N PRO A 267 -9.22 17.40 6.19
CA PRO A 267 -9.86 18.03 5.04
C PRO A 267 -9.01 17.82 3.79
N ALA A 268 -9.65 17.61 2.65
CA ALA A 268 -8.92 17.54 1.39
C ALA A 268 -8.23 18.86 1.06
N LEU A 269 -7.28 18.82 0.12
CA LEU A 269 -6.51 19.98 -0.28
C LEU A 269 -7.40 21.14 -0.71
N LEU A 270 -8.45 20.87 -1.50
CA LEU A 270 -9.41 21.88 -1.92
C LEU A 270 -10.06 22.59 -0.71
N ALA A 271 -10.55 21.83 0.26
CA ALA A 271 -11.19 22.37 1.46
C ALA A 271 -10.20 23.18 2.33
N LEU A 272 -8.94 22.73 2.44
CA LEU A 272 -7.90 23.48 3.15
C LEU A 272 -7.59 24.81 2.46
N LEU A 273 -7.51 24.83 1.13
CA LEU A 273 -7.29 26.07 0.38
C LEU A 273 -8.46 27.03 0.53
N GLU A 274 -9.70 26.55 0.45
CA GLU A 274 -10.90 27.38 0.66
C GLU A 274 -10.93 28.00 2.07
N ARG A 275 -10.49 27.25 3.08
CA ARG A 275 -10.45 27.69 4.48
C ARG A 275 -9.30 28.67 4.75
N ASP A 276 -8.08 28.30 4.36
CA ASP A 276 -6.85 28.97 4.81
C ASP A 276 -6.29 29.96 3.78
N LEU A 277 -6.58 29.76 2.49
CA LEU A 277 -6.10 30.57 1.37
C LEU A 277 -7.25 30.88 0.38
N PRO A 278 -8.35 31.52 0.80
CA PRO A 278 -9.58 31.65 0.00
C PRO A 278 -9.43 32.42 -1.32
N CYS A 279 -8.34 33.18 -1.48
CA CYS A 279 -8.02 33.90 -2.71
C CYS A 279 -7.10 33.10 -3.66
N SER A 280 -6.78 31.85 -3.34
CA SER A 280 -5.87 31.03 -4.14
C SER A 280 -6.50 30.68 -5.49
N LEU A 281 -5.74 30.90 -6.56
CA LEU A 281 -6.13 30.49 -7.91
C LEU A 281 -6.22 28.96 -8.05
N ALA A 282 -5.56 28.20 -7.17
CA ALA A 282 -5.62 26.75 -7.17
C ALA A 282 -7.00 26.20 -6.81
N ILE A 283 -7.82 26.95 -6.05
CA ILE A 283 -9.20 26.54 -5.71
C ILE A 283 -10.00 26.30 -6.98
N LYS A 284 -9.93 27.23 -7.94
CA LYS A 284 -10.64 27.11 -9.22
C LYS A 284 -10.12 25.92 -10.03
N VAL A 285 -8.79 25.75 -10.10
CA VAL A 285 -8.16 24.64 -10.84
C VAL A 285 -8.61 23.29 -10.29
N LEU A 286 -8.59 23.11 -8.97
CA LEU A 286 -8.99 21.87 -8.32
C LEU A 286 -10.50 21.63 -8.40
N SER A 287 -11.32 22.68 -8.30
CA SER A 287 -12.78 22.56 -8.47
C SER A 287 -13.15 22.16 -9.90
N ASP A 288 -12.58 22.85 -10.89
CA ASP A 288 -12.80 22.54 -12.31
C ASP A 288 -12.36 21.09 -12.62
N ALA A 289 -11.22 20.65 -12.05
CA ALA A 289 -10.74 19.28 -12.21
C ALA A 289 -11.69 18.26 -11.58
N ARG A 290 -12.11 18.46 -10.32
CA ARG A 290 -13.06 17.59 -9.61
C ARG A 290 -14.36 17.43 -10.42
N ASP A 291 -14.90 18.54 -10.91
CA ASP A 291 -16.19 18.56 -11.60
C ASP A 291 -16.09 17.95 -13.01
N SER A 292 -14.87 17.87 -13.58
CA SER A 292 -14.59 17.24 -14.87
C SER A 292 -14.31 15.73 -14.79
N LEU A 293 -14.19 15.15 -13.58
CA LEU A 293 -13.88 13.73 -13.42
C LEU A 293 -14.98 12.84 -14.03
N GLU A 294 -14.56 11.86 -14.82
CA GLU A 294 -15.48 10.91 -15.43
C GLU A 294 -16.14 10.01 -14.36
N VAL A 295 -17.45 10.15 -14.19
CA VAL A 295 -18.23 9.45 -13.15
C VAL A 295 -18.11 7.93 -13.25
N SER A 296 -18.11 7.38 -14.47
CA SER A 296 -17.96 5.93 -14.71
C SER A 296 -16.58 5.42 -14.33
N ALA A 297 -15.52 6.16 -14.63
CA ALA A 297 -14.16 5.81 -14.25
C ALA A 297 -13.98 5.85 -12.72
N LEU A 298 -14.47 6.90 -12.07
CA LEU A 298 -14.44 7.04 -10.61
C LEU A 298 -15.18 5.90 -9.91
N ALA A 299 -16.39 5.57 -10.37
CA ALA A 299 -17.19 4.48 -9.82
C ALA A 299 -16.47 3.13 -9.96
N HIS A 300 -15.83 2.87 -11.10
CA HIS A 300 -15.07 1.64 -11.35
C HIS A 300 -13.87 1.50 -10.39
N VAL A 301 -13.05 2.54 -10.25
CA VAL A 301 -11.87 2.53 -9.37
C VAL A 301 -12.29 2.37 -7.90
N ARG A 302 -13.36 3.05 -7.46
CA ARG A 302 -13.89 2.91 -6.10
C ARG A 302 -14.49 1.52 -5.82
N ASP A 303 -15.20 0.92 -6.79
CA ASP A 303 -15.71 -0.45 -6.65
C ASP A 303 -14.57 -1.46 -6.47
N LEU A 304 -13.52 -1.36 -7.30
CA LEU A 304 -12.33 -2.19 -7.19
C LEU A 304 -11.63 -2.03 -5.85
N ARG A 305 -11.45 -0.80 -5.36
CA ARG A 305 -10.85 -0.54 -4.04
C ARG A 305 -11.63 -1.25 -2.94
N ASN A 306 -12.95 -1.08 -2.94
CA ASN A 306 -13.82 -1.56 -1.88
C ASN A 306 -13.99 -3.09 -1.89
N ARG A 307 -13.82 -3.72 -3.05
CA ARG A 307 -14.08 -5.16 -3.19
C ARG A 307 -12.84 -6.04 -3.22
N ALA A 308 -11.72 -5.54 -3.75
CA ALA A 308 -10.53 -6.34 -4.03
C ALA A 308 -9.20 -5.71 -3.58
N GLY A 309 -9.15 -4.38 -3.45
CA GLY A 309 -7.94 -3.63 -3.08
C GLY A 309 -7.72 -3.58 -1.57
N ALA A 310 -8.21 -2.52 -0.92
CA ALA A 310 -8.00 -2.26 0.50
C ALA A 310 -8.76 -3.23 1.43
N HIS A 311 -9.77 -3.90 0.89
CA HIS A 311 -10.64 -4.83 1.60
C HIS A 311 -10.98 -6.03 0.71
N VAL A 312 -11.26 -7.16 1.35
CA VAL A 312 -11.89 -8.32 0.70
C VAL A 312 -13.38 -8.30 1.08
N ASP A 313 -14.24 -7.96 0.11
CA ASP A 313 -15.69 -7.77 0.31
C ASP A 313 -16.31 -8.97 1.05
N ASP A 314 -17.14 -8.72 2.05
CA ASP A 314 -17.79 -9.79 2.80
C ASP A 314 -19.02 -10.38 2.12
N LYS A 315 -19.65 -9.64 1.21
CA LYS A 315 -20.84 -10.05 0.46
C LYS A 315 -20.52 -10.74 -0.86
N ALA A 316 -19.41 -10.38 -1.51
CA ALA A 316 -19.00 -11.01 -2.77
C ALA A 316 -18.27 -12.34 -2.52
N ALA A 317 -18.51 -13.33 -3.37
CA ALA A 317 -17.72 -14.56 -3.38
C ALA A 317 -16.32 -14.29 -3.97
N LEU A 318 -15.30 -15.05 -3.58
CA LEU A 318 -13.93 -14.86 -4.07
C LEU A 318 -13.83 -15.02 -5.60
N ARG A 319 -14.67 -15.88 -6.19
CA ARG A 319 -14.79 -16.00 -7.65
C ARG A 319 -15.26 -14.70 -8.32
N GLU A 320 -16.14 -13.96 -7.66
CA GLU A 320 -16.67 -12.69 -8.15
C GLU A 320 -15.61 -11.59 -8.02
N ILE A 321 -14.87 -11.59 -6.90
CA ILE A 321 -13.69 -10.71 -6.71
C ILE A 321 -12.63 -11.01 -7.79
N SER A 322 -12.35 -12.29 -8.06
CA SER A 322 -11.39 -12.69 -9.09
C SER A 322 -11.86 -12.29 -10.49
N SER A 323 -13.16 -12.41 -10.78
CA SER A 323 -13.75 -12.00 -12.06
C SER A 323 -13.74 -10.47 -12.22
N LEU A 324 -13.98 -9.72 -11.13
CA LEU A 324 -13.89 -8.27 -11.10
C LEU A 324 -12.48 -7.80 -11.41
N LEU A 325 -11.46 -8.40 -10.79
CA LEU A 325 -10.07 -8.12 -11.09
C LEU A 325 -9.75 -8.45 -12.56
N ALA A 326 -10.11 -9.65 -13.04
CA ALA A 326 -9.85 -10.06 -14.42
C ALA A 326 -10.54 -9.17 -15.48
N GLY A 327 -11.69 -8.59 -15.15
CA GLY A 327 -12.43 -7.64 -15.99
C GLY A 327 -12.03 -6.18 -15.77
N PHE A 328 -10.90 -5.91 -15.10
CA PHE A 328 -10.38 -4.58 -14.87
C PHE A 328 -10.14 -3.83 -16.19
N GLU A 329 -10.49 -2.54 -16.21
CA GLU A 329 -10.32 -1.66 -17.37
C GLU A 329 -9.19 -0.64 -17.08
N PRO A 330 -7.96 -0.87 -17.59
CA PRO A 330 -6.80 0.00 -17.38
C PRO A 330 -7.08 1.47 -17.71
N ASP A 331 -7.81 1.73 -18.79
CA ASP A 331 -8.13 3.07 -19.26
C ASP A 331 -8.90 3.88 -18.21
N LYS A 332 -9.80 3.24 -17.46
CA LYS A 332 -10.55 3.93 -16.39
C LYS A 332 -9.65 4.35 -15.23
N LEU A 333 -8.68 3.52 -14.87
CA LEU A 333 -7.69 3.87 -13.84
C LEU A 333 -6.79 5.01 -14.33
N ASN A 334 -6.30 4.91 -15.56
CA ASN A 334 -5.44 5.93 -16.17
C ASN A 334 -6.15 7.27 -16.29
N THR A 335 -7.41 7.31 -16.73
CA THR A 335 -8.22 8.55 -16.78
C THR A 335 -8.27 9.25 -15.43
N VAL A 336 -8.47 8.50 -14.34
CA VAL A 336 -8.50 9.06 -12.98
C VAL A 336 -7.13 9.55 -12.55
N LEU A 337 -6.07 8.77 -12.78
CA LEU A 337 -4.71 9.14 -12.44
C LEU A 337 -4.23 10.38 -13.20
N ASP A 338 -4.45 10.43 -14.51
CA ASP A 338 -4.09 11.56 -15.37
C ASP A 338 -4.79 12.84 -14.91
N ALA A 339 -6.08 12.76 -14.55
CA ALA A 339 -6.82 13.89 -13.99
C ALA A 339 -6.21 14.38 -12.67
N CYS A 340 -5.86 13.47 -11.75
CA CYS A 340 -5.21 13.81 -10.48
C CYS A 340 -3.83 14.47 -10.69
N PHE A 341 -2.97 13.88 -11.53
CA PHE A 341 -1.65 14.43 -11.81
C PHE A 341 -1.70 15.77 -12.53
N ALA A 342 -2.63 15.93 -13.49
CA ALA A 342 -2.85 17.20 -14.17
C ALA A 342 -3.36 18.28 -13.22
N ALA A 343 -4.28 17.94 -12.30
CA ALA A 343 -4.79 18.85 -11.28
C ALA A 343 -3.69 19.30 -10.32
N ILE A 344 -2.87 18.39 -9.80
CA ILE A 344 -1.72 18.69 -8.93
C ILE A 344 -0.75 19.64 -9.64
N THR A 345 -0.35 19.28 -10.86
CA THR A 345 0.62 20.06 -11.64
C THR A 345 0.09 21.48 -11.92
N SER A 346 -1.18 21.58 -12.34
CA SER A 346 -1.81 22.86 -12.65
C SER A 346 -1.99 23.72 -11.41
N ALA A 347 -2.40 23.13 -10.29
CA ALA A 347 -2.56 23.85 -9.02
C ALA A 347 -1.23 24.37 -8.48
N ALA A 348 -0.17 23.55 -8.48
CA ALA A 348 1.16 23.94 -8.04
C ALA A 348 1.85 25.00 -8.94
N ASN A 349 1.44 25.09 -10.20
CA ASN A 349 1.91 26.16 -11.10
C ASN A 349 1.31 27.52 -10.77
N VAL A 350 0.08 27.56 -10.23
CA VAL A 350 -0.63 28.82 -9.92
C VAL A 350 -0.59 29.18 -8.44
N GLU A 351 -0.24 28.26 -7.55
CA GLU A 351 -0.14 28.48 -6.11
C GLU A 351 1.23 28.03 -5.56
N LEU A 352 1.99 28.99 -5.04
CA LEU A 352 3.36 28.74 -4.56
C LEU A 352 3.37 27.78 -3.36
N ALA A 353 2.37 27.87 -2.48
CA ALA A 353 2.25 27.02 -1.30
C ALA A 353 2.10 25.52 -1.64
N LEU A 354 1.76 25.17 -2.89
CA LEU A 354 1.59 23.80 -3.35
C LEU A 354 2.82 23.23 -4.08
N ARG A 355 3.83 24.05 -4.37
CA ARG A 355 5.06 23.60 -5.04
C ARG A 355 5.82 22.49 -4.32
N PRO A 356 5.81 22.37 -2.98
CA PRO A 356 6.41 21.21 -2.32
C PRO A 356 5.90 19.87 -2.85
N ILE A 357 4.65 19.78 -3.34
CA ILE A 357 4.10 18.55 -3.93
C ILE A 357 4.92 18.07 -5.14
N LEU A 358 5.55 18.99 -5.87
CA LEU A 358 6.34 18.70 -7.06
C LEU A 358 7.81 18.35 -6.75
N LEU A 359 8.24 18.43 -5.47
CA LEU A 359 9.64 18.17 -5.07
C LEU A 359 9.94 16.69 -4.87
N HIS A 360 9.19 15.77 -5.46
CA HIS A 360 9.49 14.34 -5.33
C HIS A 360 10.76 13.98 -6.13
N ASP A 361 11.77 13.42 -5.46
CA ASP A 361 13.02 12.94 -6.07
C ASP A 361 13.82 14.03 -6.84
N ALA A 362 13.69 15.30 -6.43
CA ALA A 362 14.39 16.43 -7.03
C ALA A 362 15.87 16.47 -6.59
N VAL A 363 16.81 16.18 -7.50
CA VAL A 363 18.25 16.23 -7.22
C VAL A 363 18.73 17.67 -7.09
N MET A 364 19.45 17.99 -6.01
CA MET A 364 20.12 19.27 -5.84
C MET A 364 21.42 19.32 -6.64
N PRO A 365 21.54 20.21 -7.64
CA PRO A 365 22.79 20.36 -8.37
C PRO A 365 23.89 20.92 -7.44
N GLY A 366 25.10 20.37 -7.57
CA GLY A 366 26.28 20.85 -6.85
C GLY A 366 26.42 20.32 -5.42
N LEU A 367 25.53 19.44 -4.95
CA LEU A 367 25.68 18.70 -3.70
C LEU A 367 25.95 17.22 -3.98
N SER A 368 27.02 16.70 -3.40
CA SER A 368 27.34 15.28 -3.40
C SER A 368 27.36 14.77 -1.98
N GLN A 369 26.86 13.56 -1.77
CA GLN A 369 27.08 12.86 -0.51
C GLN A 369 28.59 12.65 -0.35
N VAL A 370 29.15 13.14 0.75
CA VAL A 370 30.55 12.88 1.10
C VAL A 370 30.56 11.57 1.88
N ASP A 371 31.38 10.61 1.45
CA ASP A 371 31.62 9.41 2.26
C ASP A 371 32.06 9.87 3.65
N ARG A 372 31.38 9.35 4.70
CA ARG A 372 31.79 9.68 6.07
C ARG A 372 33.28 9.37 6.19
N PRO A 373 34.15 10.34 6.53
CA PRO A 373 35.54 10.02 6.78
C PRO A 373 35.56 8.93 7.85
N GLU A 374 36.35 7.87 7.64
CA GLU A 374 36.59 6.86 8.66
C GLU A 374 36.97 7.60 9.93
N THR A 375 36.09 7.63 10.93
CA THR A 375 36.39 8.30 12.18
C THR A 375 37.55 7.50 12.79
N PRO A 376 38.78 8.04 12.91
CA PRO A 376 39.76 7.36 13.73
C PRO A 376 39.17 7.25 15.14
N PRO A 377 39.36 6.13 15.85
CA PRO A 377 38.86 6.00 17.21
C PRO A 377 39.37 7.18 18.01
N TYR A 378 38.45 7.97 18.59
CA TYR A 378 38.78 9.02 19.53
C TYR A 378 39.60 8.38 20.66
N GLY A 379 40.93 8.53 20.62
CA GLY A 379 41.80 7.94 21.65
C GLY A 379 43.23 7.56 21.25
N SER A 380 43.85 8.13 20.23
CA SER A 380 45.31 8.04 20.04
C SER A 380 45.96 9.42 20.08
N ALA A 381 46.18 9.92 21.30
CA ALA A 381 47.19 10.92 21.61
C ALA A 381 48.05 10.38 22.76
#